data_AF-A0A553V0Q9-F1
#
_entry.id   AF-A0A553V0Q9-F1
#
_cell.length_a   1.000
_cell.length_b   1.000
_cell.length_c   1.000
_cell.angle_alpha   90.00
_cell.angle_beta   90.00
_cell.angle_gamma   90.00
#
_symmetry.space_group_name_H-M   'P 1'
#
loop_
_entity.id
_entity.type
_entity.pdbx_description
1 polymer ?
#
loop_
_entity_poly.entity_id
_entity_poly.type
_entity_poly.pdbx_seq_one_letter_code
_entity_poly.pdbx_strand_id
1 'polypeptide(L)'
;PPISTPPPPPALPLGLPPRPRVPGRRGGVGRGGGRRSACFYALKYEARVLSAGELGAYASHYSLWQKCIQLDEPIVILEDDIYLEPYFFESLDFLQEHIAKIGYIRLSHNTHHKICKRPTKFPHIFEVVQFTLGIGTMGYCLTPKVAHKFIQASQKWVMPVDWVMDNHCLHGVRNLVFEPFIIGENEQAMQSSIDRPPSTQKVSPLVWLCNKIAHFRFELYFWSYAKMRVG
;
A
#
# COMPACT_ATOMS: atom_id res chain seq x y z
N PRO A 1 37.38 30.77 -22.80
CA PRO A 1 36.20 30.21 -23.50
C PRO A 1 34.91 30.46 -22.70
N PRO A 2 33.89 31.13 -23.25
CA PRO A 2 32.65 31.36 -22.53
C PRO A 2 31.89 30.04 -22.37
N ILE A 3 31.43 29.78 -21.15
CA ILE A 3 30.66 28.61 -20.74
C ILE A 3 29.26 28.72 -21.41
N SER A 4 28.95 27.80 -22.31
CA SER A 4 27.63 27.71 -22.94
C SER A 4 26.62 27.14 -21.94
N THR A 5 25.59 27.92 -21.62
CA THR A 5 24.43 27.42 -20.88
C THR A 5 23.62 26.46 -21.76
N PRO A 6 23.12 25.33 -21.21
CA PRO A 6 22.25 24.44 -21.98
C PRO A 6 20.88 25.08 -22.22
N PRO A 7 20.21 24.77 -23.34
CA PRO A 7 18.90 25.35 -23.67
C PRO A 7 17.81 24.84 -22.70
N PRO A 8 16.75 25.62 -22.47
CA PRO A 8 15.64 25.22 -21.62
C PRO A 8 14.87 24.02 -22.24
N PRO A 9 14.28 23.14 -21.41
CA PRO A 9 13.50 22.01 -21.90
C PRO A 9 12.23 22.47 -22.64
N PRO A 10 11.74 21.69 -23.62
CA PRO A 10 10.56 22.05 -24.40
C PRO A 10 9.30 22.10 -23.52
N ALA A 11 8.46 23.10 -23.78
CA ALA A 11 7.17 23.26 -23.11
C ALA A 11 6.26 22.05 -23.37
N LEU A 12 5.76 21.43 -22.30
CA LEU A 12 4.73 20.39 -22.37
C LEU A 12 3.45 20.97 -23.00
N PRO A 13 2.81 20.28 -23.97
CA PRO A 13 1.59 20.77 -24.57
C PRO A 13 0.46 20.86 -23.52
N LEU A 14 -0.03 22.08 -23.30
CA LEU A 14 -1.22 22.38 -22.50
C LEU A 14 -2.45 21.85 -23.24
N GLY A 15 -2.80 20.60 -22.96
CA GLY A 15 -4.03 19.97 -23.43
C GLY A 15 -4.24 18.65 -22.70
N LEU A 16 -5.14 18.62 -21.72
CA LEU A 16 -5.61 17.36 -21.14
C LEU A 16 -6.25 16.52 -22.26
N PRO A 17 -5.90 15.22 -22.41
CA PRO A 17 -6.57 14.38 -23.38
C PRO A 17 -8.05 14.25 -23.03
N PRO A 18 -8.95 14.20 -24.03
CA PRO A 18 -10.38 14.06 -23.78
C PRO A 18 -10.67 12.73 -23.05
N ARG A 19 -11.57 12.78 -22.07
CA ARG A 19 -12.00 11.59 -21.31
C ARG A 19 -12.51 10.51 -22.27
N PRO A 20 -12.11 9.23 -22.12
CA PRO A 20 -12.71 8.15 -22.89
C PRO A 20 -14.21 8.04 -22.57
N ARG A 21 -15.05 8.05 -23.61
CA ARG A 21 -16.49 7.78 -23.48
C ARG A 21 -16.68 6.32 -23.07
N VAL A 22 -17.29 6.11 -21.90
CA VAL A 22 -17.72 4.77 -21.47
C VAL A 22 -18.99 4.40 -22.25
N PRO A 23 -19.02 3.28 -23.01
CA PRO A 23 -20.24 2.81 -23.65
C PRO A 23 -21.24 2.36 -22.59
N GLY A 24 -22.50 2.79 -22.72
CA GLY A 24 -23.58 2.38 -21.85
C GLY A 24 -23.80 0.87 -21.90
N ARG A 25 -23.89 0.22 -20.74
CA ARG A 25 -24.49 -1.11 -20.61
C ARG A 25 -25.70 -1.06 -19.67
N ARG A 26 -26.85 -1.37 -20.27
CA ARG A 26 -28.06 -1.83 -19.59
C ARG A 26 -27.79 -3.17 -18.92
N GLY A 27 -28.44 -3.40 -17.78
CA GLY A 27 -28.88 -4.72 -17.30
C GLY A 27 -27.83 -5.64 -16.68
N GLY A 28 -27.91 -5.83 -15.37
CA GLY A 28 -27.19 -6.89 -14.65
C GLY A 28 -27.06 -6.60 -13.17
N VAL A 29 -28.05 -7.02 -12.37
CA VAL A 29 -28.04 -6.97 -10.90
C VAL A 29 -26.89 -7.86 -10.38
N GLY A 30 -25.89 -7.24 -9.75
CA GLY A 30 -24.79 -7.92 -9.04
C GLY A 30 -24.46 -7.16 -7.76
N ARG A 31 -24.58 -7.85 -6.62
CA ARG A 31 -24.48 -7.34 -5.24
C ARG A 31 -23.39 -6.28 -5.04
N GLY A 32 -23.82 -5.05 -4.74
CA GLY A 32 -22.95 -3.90 -4.47
C GLY A 32 -22.32 -3.95 -3.09
N GLY A 33 -21.09 -4.46 -3.00
CA GLY A 33 -20.13 -4.02 -1.99
C GLY A 33 -19.42 -2.78 -2.53
N GLY A 34 -19.90 -1.58 -2.18
CA GLY A 34 -19.29 -0.34 -2.67
C GLY A 34 -17.81 -0.27 -2.29
N ARG A 35 -16.90 -0.33 -3.27
CA ARG A 35 -15.47 -0.04 -3.05
C ARG A 35 -15.36 1.36 -2.46
N ARG A 36 -15.00 1.44 -1.18
CA ARG A 36 -14.78 2.72 -0.50
C ARG A 36 -13.49 3.33 -1.03
N SER A 37 -13.48 4.64 -1.27
CA SER A 37 -12.32 5.34 -1.85
C SER A 37 -11.20 5.53 -0.83
N ALA A 38 -9.96 5.73 -1.30
CA ALA A 38 -8.81 6.04 -0.44
C ALA A 38 -9.08 7.28 0.43
N CYS A 39 -9.77 8.29 -0.10
CA CYS A 39 -10.18 9.47 0.65
C CYS A 39 -11.08 9.15 1.86
N PHE A 40 -11.99 8.18 1.73
CA PHE A 40 -12.82 7.75 2.86
C PHE A 40 -11.95 7.16 3.98
N TYR A 41 -10.95 6.36 3.62
CA TYR A 41 -10.03 5.77 4.60
C TYR A 41 -9.08 6.82 5.21
N ALA A 42 -8.60 7.78 4.44
CA ALA A 42 -7.79 8.88 4.95
C ALA A 42 -8.56 9.75 5.95
N LEU A 43 -9.78 10.19 5.61
CA LEU A 43 -10.67 10.89 6.55
C LEU A 43 -10.98 10.05 7.79
N LYS A 44 -11.12 8.75 7.61
CA LYS A 44 -11.39 7.84 8.70
C LYS A 44 -10.20 7.66 9.65
N TYR A 45 -8.96 7.74 9.19
CA TYR A 45 -7.80 7.37 10.01
C TYR A 45 -6.80 8.52 10.06
N GLU A 46 -7.24 9.64 10.64
CA GLU A 46 -6.42 10.82 10.89
C GLU A 46 -6.00 11.58 9.62
N ALA A 47 -6.96 12.03 8.79
CA ALA A 47 -6.65 12.86 7.61
C ALA A 47 -5.59 13.92 7.94
N ARG A 48 -4.36 13.64 7.53
CA ARG A 48 -3.15 14.40 7.82
C ARG A 48 -2.43 14.62 6.51
N VAL A 49 -1.62 15.68 6.48
CA VAL A 49 -0.73 15.89 5.36
C VAL A 49 0.42 14.89 5.49
N LEU A 50 0.74 14.22 4.40
CA LEU A 50 1.92 13.35 4.33
C LEU A 50 3.18 14.22 4.42
N SER A 51 4.17 13.75 5.17
CA SER A 51 5.47 14.40 5.21
C SER A 51 6.17 14.29 3.84
N ALA A 52 7.19 15.12 3.60
CA ALA A 52 7.99 15.02 2.39
C ALA A 52 8.65 13.63 2.26
N GLY A 53 9.09 13.03 3.37
CA GLY A 53 9.65 11.69 3.40
C GLY A 53 8.63 10.61 3.05
N GLU A 54 7.41 10.71 3.57
CA GLU A 54 6.33 9.78 3.23
C GLU A 54 5.90 9.89 1.78
N LEU A 55 5.85 11.10 1.23
CA LEU A 55 5.59 11.32 -0.20
C LEU A 55 6.73 10.77 -1.06
N GLY A 56 7.98 10.91 -0.62
CA GLY A 56 9.16 10.35 -1.29
C GLY A 56 9.13 8.82 -1.32
N ALA A 57 8.90 8.18 -0.17
CA ALA A 57 8.72 6.73 -0.08
C ALA A 57 7.57 6.25 -0.96
N TYR A 58 6.42 6.94 -0.91
CA TYR A 58 5.28 6.63 -1.75
C TYR A 58 5.63 6.71 -3.24
N ALA A 59 6.27 7.80 -3.68
CA ALA A 59 6.66 8.01 -5.06
C ALA A 59 7.62 6.92 -5.56
N SER A 60 8.58 6.51 -4.73
CA SER A 60 9.53 5.44 -5.03
C SER A 60 8.81 4.12 -5.30
N HIS A 61 7.98 3.66 -4.35
CA HIS A 61 7.23 2.40 -4.51
C HIS A 61 6.21 2.46 -5.65
N TYR A 62 5.52 3.59 -5.83
CA TYR A 62 4.59 3.77 -6.94
C TYR A 62 5.31 3.64 -8.30
N SER A 63 6.49 4.21 -8.42
CA SER A 63 7.33 4.10 -9.63
C SER A 63 7.77 2.65 -9.87
N LEU A 64 8.11 1.91 -8.80
CA LEU A 64 8.45 0.49 -8.90
C LEU A 64 7.24 -0.38 -9.26
N TRP A 65 6.03 -0.04 -8.84
CA TRP A 65 4.81 -0.71 -9.32
C TRP A 65 4.58 -0.46 -10.81
N GLN A 66 4.82 0.77 -11.29
CA GLN A 66 4.78 1.06 -12.72
C GLN A 66 5.84 0.26 -13.48
N LYS A 67 7.04 0.12 -12.91
CA LYS A 67 8.12 -0.69 -13.48
C LYS A 67 7.75 -2.17 -13.55
N CYS A 68 7.15 -2.74 -12.50
CA CYS A 68 6.63 -4.11 -12.51
C CYS A 68 5.63 -4.34 -13.65
N ILE A 69 4.71 -3.40 -13.86
CA ILE A 69 3.76 -3.46 -14.97
C ILE A 69 4.46 -3.33 -16.33
N GLN A 70 5.45 -2.44 -16.43
CA GLN A 70 6.19 -2.22 -17.68
C GLN A 70 7.00 -3.45 -18.10
N LEU A 71 7.62 -4.14 -17.13
CA LEU A 71 8.38 -5.36 -17.38
C LEU A 71 7.47 -6.58 -17.63
N ASP A 72 6.21 -6.50 -17.21
CA ASP A 72 5.25 -7.61 -17.19
C ASP A 72 5.77 -8.86 -16.46
N GLU A 73 6.57 -8.64 -15.42
CA GLU A 73 7.15 -9.70 -14.60
C GLU A 73 7.02 -9.39 -13.11
N PRO A 74 6.94 -10.42 -12.24
CA PRO A 74 7.03 -10.21 -10.81
C PRO A 74 8.39 -9.64 -10.41
N ILE A 75 8.40 -8.67 -9.50
CA ILE A 75 9.63 -8.07 -8.99
C ILE A 75 9.69 -8.15 -7.47
N VAL A 76 10.91 -8.19 -6.95
CA VAL A 76 11.22 -7.98 -5.54
C VAL A 76 11.63 -6.53 -5.37
N ILE A 77 11.01 -5.84 -4.40
CA ILE A 77 11.32 -4.46 -4.02
C ILE A 77 11.90 -4.52 -2.61
N LEU A 78 13.05 -3.89 -2.43
CA LEU A 78 13.79 -3.81 -1.17
C LEU A 78 14.16 -2.35 -0.90
N GLU A 79 14.07 -1.93 0.36
CA GLU A 79 14.65 -0.68 0.85
C GLU A 79 16.19 -0.85 0.97
N ASP A 80 16.92 0.26 1.02
CA ASP A 80 18.39 0.28 0.97
C ASP A 80 19.06 -0.02 2.33
N ASP A 81 18.29 0.01 3.41
CA ASP A 81 18.73 -0.10 4.80
C ASP A 81 18.40 -1.44 5.46
N ILE A 82 18.21 -2.48 4.65
CA ILE A 82 17.96 -3.85 5.11
C ILE A 82 19.26 -4.68 5.23
N TYR A 83 19.19 -5.78 5.97
CA TYR A 83 20.09 -6.91 5.82
C TYR A 83 19.33 -8.15 5.29
N LEU A 84 20.07 -9.05 4.63
CA LEU A 84 19.52 -10.30 4.10
C LEU A 84 19.82 -11.46 5.06
N GLU A 85 18.84 -12.33 5.28
CA GLU A 85 19.05 -13.56 6.03
C GLU A 85 19.82 -14.59 5.19
N PRO A 86 20.55 -15.55 5.80
CA PRO A 86 21.32 -16.56 5.06
C PRO A 86 20.48 -17.38 4.07
N TYR A 87 19.19 -17.55 4.35
CA TYR A 87 18.21 -18.30 3.54
C TYR A 87 17.42 -17.41 2.57
N PHE A 88 17.87 -16.17 2.31
CA PHE A 88 17.16 -15.23 1.44
C PHE A 88 16.98 -15.77 0.02
N PHE A 89 18.05 -16.24 -0.63
CA PHE A 89 17.98 -16.71 -2.02
C PHE A 89 17.16 -18.00 -2.17
N GLU A 90 17.32 -18.96 -1.25
CA GLU A 90 16.48 -20.18 -1.21
C GLU A 90 14.99 -19.83 -1.07
N SER A 91 14.68 -18.84 -0.22
CA SER A 91 13.32 -18.36 -0.05
C SER A 91 12.80 -17.63 -1.29
N LEU A 92 13.66 -16.90 -2.02
CA LEU A 92 13.31 -16.29 -3.30
C LEU A 92 13.03 -17.32 -4.39
N ASP A 93 13.79 -18.41 -4.45
CA ASP A 93 13.54 -19.51 -5.39
C ASP A 93 12.14 -20.11 -5.15
N PHE A 94 11.81 -20.37 -3.89
CA PHE A 94 10.45 -20.79 -3.51
C PHE A 94 9.40 -19.76 -3.94
N LEU A 95 9.64 -18.47 -3.72
CA LEU A 95 8.71 -17.42 -4.11
C LEU A 95 8.56 -17.33 -5.62
N GLN A 96 9.63 -17.49 -6.39
CA GLN A 96 9.59 -17.45 -7.86
C GLN A 96 8.62 -18.50 -8.43
N GLU A 97 8.61 -19.70 -7.86
CA GLU A 97 7.69 -20.78 -8.27
C GLU A 97 6.23 -20.49 -7.91
N HIS A 98 5.97 -19.74 -6.85
CA HIS A 98 4.64 -19.59 -6.26
C HIS A 98 4.00 -18.20 -6.44
N ILE A 99 4.78 -17.17 -6.76
CA ILE A 99 4.35 -15.77 -6.74
C ILE A 99 3.21 -15.49 -7.72
N ALA A 100 3.16 -16.19 -8.86
CA ALA A 100 2.06 -16.08 -9.81
C ALA A 100 0.69 -16.44 -9.19
N LYS A 101 0.68 -17.37 -8.23
CA LYS A 101 -0.53 -17.79 -7.48
C LYS A 101 -0.76 -16.94 -6.23
N ILE A 102 0.31 -16.50 -5.57
CA ILE A 102 0.27 -15.69 -4.33
C ILE A 102 -0.14 -14.26 -4.64
N GLY A 103 0.47 -13.66 -5.67
CA GLY A 103 0.23 -12.32 -6.18
C GLY A 103 1.08 -11.24 -5.51
N TYR A 104 1.18 -11.26 -4.18
CA TYR A 104 1.92 -10.30 -3.36
C TYR A 104 2.27 -10.89 -2.00
N ILE A 105 3.48 -10.62 -1.51
CA ILE A 105 3.95 -11.07 -0.19
C ILE A 105 5.04 -10.15 0.35
N ARG A 106 4.97 -9.86 1.65
CA ARG A 106 6.00 -9.14 2.41
C ARG A 106 7.09 -10.10 2.88
N LEU A 107 8.33 -9.62 2.86
CA LEU A 107 9.51 -10.38 3.28
C LEU A 107 9.83 -10.18 4.77
N SER A 108 9.32 -9.09 5.33
CA SER A 108 9.35 -8.73 6.74
C SER A 108 8.22 -7.75 7.05
N HIS A 109 8.05 -7.40 8.32
CA HIS A 109 7.20 -6.30 8.72
C HIS A 109 7.78 -5.56 9.92
N ASN A 110 7.62 -4.23 9.98
CA ASN A 110 8.06 -3.43 11.11
C ASN A 110 6.86 -3.13 12.01
N THR A 111 6.67 -3.94 13.06
CA THR A 111 5.74 -3.60 14.13
C THR A 111 6.16 -4.21 15.46
N HIS A 112 6.03 -3.41 16.52
CA HIS A 112 6.20 -3.87 17.89
C HIS A 112 4.92 -4.47 18.49
N HIS A 113 3.80 -4.39 17.76
CA HIS A 113 2.53 -4.94 18.21
C HIS A 113 2.34 -6.38 17.71
N LYS A 114 1.75 -7.23 18.56
CA LYS A 114 1.40 -8.59 18.16
C LYS A 114 0.37 -8.56 17.03
N ILE A 115 0.72 -9.14 15.89
CA ILE A 115 -0.19 -9.28 14.74
C ILE A 115 -0.88 -10.64 14.76
N CYS A 116 -2.21 -10.64 14.62
CA CYS A 116 -2.96 -11.85 14.31
C CYS A 116 -2.68 -12.33 12.87
N LYS A 117 -2.05 -13.49 12.77
CA LYS A 117 -1.70 -14.17 11.54
C LYS A 117 -2.44 -15.50 11.41
N ARG A 118 -2.83 -15.86 10.19
CA ARG A 118 -3.44 -17.15 9.88
C ARG A 118 -2.59 -17.88 8.83
N PRO A 119 -2.26 -19.17 9.03
CA PRO A 119 -1.53 -19.93 8.03
C PRO A 119 -2.31 -20.01 6.72
N THR A 120 -1.58 -20.01 5.61
CA THR A 120 -2.16 -20.27 4.29
C THR A 120 -1.88 -21.71 3.85
N LYS A 121 -2.32 -22.08 2.65
CA LYS A 121 -2.00 -23.38 2.05
C LYS A 121 -0.54 -23.48 1.57
N PHE A 122 0.17 -22.37 1.50
CA PHE A 122 1.57 -22.35 1.10
C PHE A 122 2.42 -22.40 2.38
N PRO A 123 3.45 -23.27 2.43
CA PRO A 123 4.36 -23.30 3.57
C PRO A 123 5.03 -21.93 3.72
N HIS A 124 5.39 -21.57 4.95
CA HIS A 124 6.01 -20.28 5.30
C HIS A 124 5.17 -19.03 5.04
N ILE A 125 3.96 -19.13 4.46
CA ILE A 125 3.15 -17.95 4.14
C ILE A 125 1.98 -17.82 5.09
N PHE A 126 1.90 -16.66 5.74
CA PHE A 126 0.84 -16.28 6.66
C PHE A 126 0.05 -15.09 6.13
N GLU A 127 -1.25 -15.08 6.37
CA GLU A 127 -2.13 -13.95 6.12
C GLU A 127 -2.27 -13.11 7.39
N VAL A 128 -1.97 -11.82 7.27
CA VAL A 128 -2.29 -10.82 8.29
C VAL A 128 -3.78 -10.52 8.20
N VAL A 129 -4.56 -11.03 9.17
CA VAL A 129 -6.03 -10.96 9.13
C VAL A 129 -6.60 -9.73 9.83
N GLN A 130 -5.80 -9.07 10.67
CA GLN A 130 -6.21 -7.84 11.35
C GLN A 130 -5.99 -6.62 10.46
N PHE A 131 -6.78 -5.57 10.68
CA PHE A 131 -6.51 -4.27 10.10
C PHE A 131 -5.29 -3.66 10.78
N THR A 132 -4.28 -3.28 9.99
CA THR A 132 -3.04 -2.63 10.45
C THR A 132 -2.99 -1.20 9.95
N LEU A 133 -2.40 -0.30 10.76
CA LEU A 133 -2.12 1.09 10.37
C LEU A 133 -0.70 1.19 9.80
N GLY A 134 -0.43 0.36 8.78
CA GLY A 134 0.88 0.24 8.15
C GLY A 134 1.86 -0.60 8.96
N ILE A 135 2.50 -1.55 8.29
CA ILE A 135 3.54 -2.42 8.87
C ILE A 135 4.88 -2.30 8.13
N GLY A 136 5.09 -1.14 7.47
CA GLY A 136 6.33 -0.81 6.75
C GLY A 136 6.38 -1.31 5.31
N THR A 137 7.48 -0.99 4.61
CA THR A 137 7.72 -1.34 3.20
C THR A 137 9.11 -1.92 2.91
N MET A 138 9.89 -2.25 3.95
CA MET A 138 11.26 -2.80 3.90
C MET A 138 11.52 -3.76 2.75
N GLY A 139 10.64 -4.73 2.53
CA GLY A 139 10.73 -5.54 1.33
C GLY A 139 9.52 -6.41 1.06
N TYR A 140 9.22 -6.58 -0.22
CA TYR A 140 8.09 -7.37 -0.71
C TYR A 140 8.28 -7.81 -2.15
N CYS A 141 7.60 -8.90 -2.51
CA CYS A 141 7.47 -9.37 -3.88
C CYS A 141 6.04 -9.14 -4.38
N LEU A 142 5.88 -8.73 -5.62
CA LEU A 142 4.56 -8.55 -6.23
C LEU A 142 4.54 -8.87 -7.73
N THR A 143 3.36 -9.27 -8.20
CA THR A 143 3.06 -9.49 -9.62
C THR A 143 2.52 -8.21 -10.30
N PRO A 144 2.61 -8.10 -11.64
CA PRO A 144 2.02 -6.99 -12.40
C PRO A 144 0.52 -6.81 -12.11
N LYS A 145 -0.20 -7.92 -11.93
CA LYS A 145 -1.63 -7.92 -11.57
C LYS A 145 -1.91 -7.23 -10.24
N VAL A 146 -1.05 -7.41 -9.24
CA VAL A 146 -1.18 -6.72 -7.96
C VAL A 146 -0.74 -5.28 -8.06
N ALA A 147 0.36 -5.00 -8.76
CA ALA A 147 0.83 -3.64 -9.01
C ALA A 147 -0.28 -2.76 -9.64
N HIS A 148 -1.03 -3.28 -10.61
CA HIS A 148 -2.20 -2.60 -11.17
C HIS A 148 -3.26 -2.24 -10.12
N LYS A 149 -3.55 -3.16 -9.20
CA LYS A 149 -4.53 -2.93 -8.13
C LYS A 149 -4.05 -1.86 -7.14
N PHE A 150 -2.76 -1.86 -6.81
CA PHE A 150 -2.17 -0.83 -5.96
C PHE A 150 -2.22 0.53 -6.64
N ILE A 151 -1.81 0.66 -7.91
CA ILE A 151 -1.93 1.92 -8.67
C ILE A 151 -3.40 2.40 -8.75
N GLN A 152 -4.36 1.50 -8.95
CA GLN A 152 -5.79 1.86 -8.96
C GLN A 152 -6.29 2.35 -7.60
N ALA A 153 -5.75 1.81 -6.50
CA ALA A 153 -6.01 2.30 -5.15
C ALA A 153 -5.30 3.63 -4.84
N SER A 154 -4.20 3.90 -5.53
CA SER A 154 -3.31 5.04 -5.34
C SER A 154 -3.55 6.21 -6.30
N GLN A 155 -4.74 6.36 -6.86
CA GLN A 155 -5.09 7.52 -7.71
C GLN A 155 -4.98 8.86 -6.97
N LYS A 156 -5.01 8.83 -5.63
CA LYS A 156 -4.76 9.97 -4.76
C LYS A 156 -3.89 9.52 -3.58
N TRP A 157 -2.80 10.22 -3.32
CA TRP A 157 -1.89 9.91 -2.21
C TRP A 157 -2.34 10.66 -0.96
N VAL A 158 -3.32 10.08 -0.28
CA VAL A 158 -3.99 10.67 0.89
C VAL A 158 -3.68 9.94 2.20
N MET A 159 -2.87 8.89 2.14
CA MET A 159 -2.36 8.12 3.27
C MET A 159 -0.98 7.55 2.90
N PRO A 160 -0.17 7.11 3.87
CA PRO A 160 1.11 6.46 3.60
C PRO A 160 0.99 5.24 2.68
N VAL A 161 2.07 4.87 2.00
CA VAL A 161 2.06 3.80 1.01
C VAL A 161 1.81 2.42 1.64
N ASP A 162 2.39 2.16 2.81
CA ASP A 162 2.19 0.95 3.59
C ASP A 162 0.73 0.80 4.05
N TRP A 163 0.05 1.90 4.37
CA TRP A 163 -1.38 1.90 4.68
C TRP A 163 -2.23 1.50 3.47
N VAL A 164 -1.86 1.96 2.28
CA VAL A 164 -2.54 1.53 1.06
C VAL A 164 -2.35 0.04 0.85
N MET A 165 -1.12 -0.47 1.00
CA MET A 165 -0.79 -1.89 0.80
C MET A 165 -1.48 -2.82 1.81
N ASP A 166 -1.63 -2.39 3.06
CA ASP A 166 -2.28 -3.17 4.13
C ASP A 166 -3.80 -3.22 3.98
N ASN A 167 -4.38 -2.22 3.31
CA ASN A 167 -5.82 -2.05 3.24
C ASN A 167 -6.45 -2.91 2.14
N HIS A 168 -6.55 -4.22 2.41
CA HIS A 168 -7.19 -5.19 1.52
C HIS A 168 -8.63 -4.81 1.10
N CYS A 169 -9.34 -3.99 1.88
CA CYS A 169 -10.67 -3.50 1.52
C CYS A 169 -10.65 -2.46 0.37
N LEU A 170 -9.52 -1.78 0.15
CA LEU A 170 -9.35 -0.77 -0.89
C LEU A 170 -9.11 -1.40 -2.27
N HIS A 171 -8.28 -2.44 -2.33
CA HIS A 171 -7.80 -3.04 -3.58
C HIS A 171 -8.14 -4.55 -3.73
N GLY A 172 -8.60 -5.23 -2.69
CA GLY A 172 -8.91 -6.66 -2.72
C GLY A 172 -7.67 -7.55 -2.91
N VAL A 173 -6.54 -7.18 -2.29
CA VAL A 173 -5.32 -7.99 -2.21
C VAL A 173 -5.11 -8.33 -0.75
N ARG A 174 -4.87 -9.60 -0.43
CA ARG A 174 -4.63 -10.05 0.95
C ARG A 174 -3.24 -9.60 1.39
N ASN A 175 -3.12 -9.25 2.67
CA ASN A 175 -1.84 -8.91 3.26
C ASN A 175 -1.13 -10.21 3.69
N LEU A 176 -0.08 -10.59 2.98
CA LEU A 176 0.64 -11.84 3.19
C LEU A 176 2.07 -11.53 3.62
N VAL A 177 2.62 -12.38 4.49
CA VAL A 177 4.01 -12.29 4.97
C VAL A 177 4.65 -13.67 4.93
N PHE A 178 5.94 -13.70 4.59
CA PHE A 178 6.77 -14.90 4.59
C PHE A 178 7.45 -15.06 5.96
N GLU A 179 7.36 -16.24 6.59
CA GLU A 179 7.96 -16.53 7.89
C GLU A 179 8.69 -17.90 7.91
N PRO A 180 9.94 -17.96 8.43
CA PRO A 180 10.68 -16.87 9.08
C PRO A 180 11.01 -15.70 8.12
N PHE A 181 11.09 -14.47 8.65
CA PHE A 181 11.39 -13.30 7.80
C PHE A 181 12.72 -13.52 7.10
N ILE A 182 12.82 -13.08 5.85
CA ILE A 182 14.02 -13.32 5.03
C ILE A 182 14.91 -12.08 4.90
N ILE A 183 14.44 -10.95 5.43
CA ILE A 183 15.16 -9.70 5.56
C ILE A 183 14.90 -9.11 6.95
N GLY A 184 15.82 -8.28 7.44
CA GLY A 184 15.62 -7.48 8.65
C GLY A 184 16.15 -6.06 8.49
N GLU A 185 15.90 -5.23 9.50
CA GLU A 185 16.29 -3.82 9.53
C GLU A 185 17.70 -3.69 10.13
N ASN A 186 18.58 -2.89 9.51
CA ASN A 186 19.89 -2.60 10.10
C ASN A 186 19.73 -1.75 11.39
N GLU A 187 20.49 -2.06 12.45
CA GLU A 187 20.42 -1.36 13.75
C GLU A 187 20.63 0.17 13.63
N GLN A 188 21.39 0.60 12.62
CA GLN A 188 21.65 2.01 12.33
C GLN A 188 20.43 2.71 11.71
N ALA A 189 19.58 1.98 10.99
CA ALA A 189 18.35 2.48 10.37
C ALA A 189 17.24 2.75 11.40
N MET A 190 17.28 2.06 12.55
CA MET A 190 16.37 2.28 13.67
C MET A 190 16.46 3.72 14.22
N GLN A 191 17.55 4.45 13.94
CA GLN A 191 17.74 5.86 14.31
C GLN A 191 17.39 6.85 13.19
N SER A 192 17.32 6.41 11.93
CA SER A 192 16.99 7.25 10.76
C SER A 192 15.58 7.03 10.23
N SER A 193 14.88 6.02 10.75
CA SER A 193 13.46 5.79 10.55
C SER A 193 12.73 7.12 10.65
N ILE A 194 11.94 7.44 9.61
CA ILE A 194 11.07 8.62 9.64
C ILE A 194 10.03 8.33 10.71
N ASP A 195 10.36 8.69 11.95
CA ASP A 195 9.43 8.62 13.07
C ASP A 195 8.20 9.39 12.65
N ARG A 196 7.05 8.72 12.74
CA ARG A 196 5.76 9.39 12.52
C ARG A 196 5.63 10.37 13.69
N PRO A 197 5.79 11.69 13.49
CA PRO A 197 5.49 12.60 14.57
C PRO A 197 4.00 12.41 14.91
N PRO A 198 3.59 12.46 16.20
CA PRO A 198 2.18 12.56 16.52
C PRO A 198 1.59 13.71 15.70
N SER A 199 0.40 13.52 15.12
CA SER A 199 -0.23 14.45 14.18
C SER A 199 -0.51 15.81 14.85
N THR A 200 0.51 16.66 14.93
CA THR A 200 0.45 18.01 15.52
C THR A 200 0.04 19.07 14.49
N GLN A 201 -0.21 18.66 13.24
CA GLN A 201 -0.76 19.56 12.24
C GLN A 201 -2.19 19.96 12.59
N LYS A 202 -2.42 21.27 12.71
CA LYS A 202 -3.75 21.86 12.85
C LYS A 202 -4.60 21.50 11.63
N VAL A 203 -5.37 20.42 11.74
CA VAL A 203 -6.44 20.10 10.79
C VAL A 203 -7.57 21.12 10.98
N SER A 204 -8.20 21.55 9.89
CA SER A 204 -9.33 22.47 10.00
C SER A 204 -10.46 21.84 10.86
N PRO A 205 -11.25 22.64 11.61
CA PRO A 205 -12.36 22.10 12.41
C PRO A 205 -13.35 21.26 11.60
N LEU A 206 -13.54 21.60 10.32
CA LEU A 206 -14.38 20.84 9.40
C LEU A 206 -13.79 19.46 9.09
N VAL A 207 -12.49 19.38 8.82
CA VAL A 207 -11.80 18.09 8.58
C VAL A 207 -11.82 17.24 9.86
N TRP A 208 -11.57 17.84 11.01
CA TRP A 208 -11.67 17.17 12.31
C TRP A 208 -13.07 16.59 12.57
N LEU A 209 -14.12 17.39 12.32
CA LEU A 209 -15.51 16.95 12.48
C LEU A 209 -15.87 15.84 11.48
N CYS A 210 -15.45 15.97 10.22
CA CYS A 210 -15.59 14.92 9.20
C CYS A 210 -14.90 13.62 9.64
N ASN A 211 -13.69 13.70 10.22
CA ASN A 211 -12.98 12.54 10.73
C ASN A 211 -13.77 11.86 11.87
N LYS A 212 -14.28 12.63 12.85
CA LYS A 212 -15.11 12.09 13.93
C LYS A 212 -16.38 11.40 13.42
N ILE A 213 -17.07 12.00 12.45
CA ILE A 213 -18.26 11.42 11.82
C ILE A 213 -17.90 10.14 11.04
N ALA A 214 -16.80 10.15 10.28
CA ALA A 214 -16.34 8.99 9.52
C ALA A 214 -15.96 7.81 10.43
N HIS A 215 -15.25 8.08 11.52
CA HIS A 215 -14.96 7.10 12.57
C HIS A 215 -16.25 6.52 13.16
N PHE A 216 -17.19 7.38 13.60
CA PHE A 216 -18.44 6.94 14.21
C PHE A 216 -19.30 6.07 13.26
N ARG A 217 -19.42 6.47 11.99
CA ARG A 217 -20.12 5.68 10.96
C ARG A 217 -19.48 4.31 10.73
N PHE A 218 -18.15 4.21 10.87
CA PHE A 218 -17.46 2.94 10.73
C PHE A 218 -17.65 2.03 11.93
N GLU A 219 -17.57 2.55 13.17
CA GLU A 219 -17.87 1.79 14.39
C GLU A 219 -19.28 1.19 14.32
N LEU A 220 -20.26 2.00 13.92
CA LEU A 220 -21.64 1.52 13.71
C LEU A 220 -21.73 0.43 12.63
N TYR A 221 -20.99 0.57 11.52
CA TYR A 221 -20.94 -0.45 10.48
C TYR A 221 -20.30 -1.74 10.98
N PHE A 222 -19.19 -1.69 11.70
CA PHE A 222 -18.52 -2.87 12.23
C PHE A 222 -19.33 -3.53 13.34
N TRP A 223 -19.97 -2.75 14.20
CA TRP A 223 -20.91 -3.25 15.19
C TRP A 223 -22.07 -4.00 14.52
N SER A 224 -22.65 -3.41 13.47
CA SER A 224 -23.72 -4.05 12.67
C SER A 224 -23.23 -5.30 11.94
N TYR A 225 -22.02 -5.26 11.38
CA TYR A 225 -21.42 -6.37 10.64
C TYR A 225 -21.02 -7.54 11.55
N ALA A 226 -20.47 -7.25 12.74
CA ALA A 226 -20.17 -8.24 13.76
C ALA A 226 -21.45 -8.91 14.27
N LYS A 227 -22.53 -8.15 14.47
CA LYS A 227 -23.83 -8.68 14.90
C LYS A 227 -24.46 -9.61 13.87
N MET A 228 -24.23 -9.40 12.58
CA MET A 228 -24.73 -10.27 11.49
C MET A 228 -23.95 -11.58 11.30
N ARG A 229 -22.79 -11.77 11.97
CA ARG A 229 -22.00 -13.02 11.91
C ARG A 229 -22.13 -13.90 13.15
N VAL A 230 -22.79 -13.41 14.19
CA VAL A 230 -23.03 -14.14 15.46
C VAL A 230 -24.49 -14.63 15.54
N GLY A 231 -25.28 -14.46 14.46
CA GLY A 231 -26.65 -14.94 14.33
C GLY A 231 -26.78 -16.03 13.29
#